data_AF-A0A139RBB7-F1
#
_entry.id   AF-A0A139RBB7-F1
#
_cell.length_a   1.000
_cell.length_b   1.000
_cell.length_c   1.000
_cell.angle_alpha   90.00
_cell.angle_beta   90.00
_cell.angle_gamma   90.00
#
_symmetry.space_group_name_H-M   'P 1'
#
loop_
_entity.id
_entity.type
_entity.pdbx_description
1 polymer ?
#
loop_
_entity_poly.entity_id
_entity_poly.type
_entity_poly.pdbx_seq_one_letter_code
_entity_poly.pdbx_strand_id
1 'polypeptide(L)'
;MISITNLQNSQSNDNQFRSSLNFIEVVSKELGVDKKEVYVNTSAVTDGAIIKVGEHFYRAISGTDQDSYLLEKMELYKSDVELVEVEK
;
A
#
# COMPACT_ATOMS: atom_id res chain seq x y z
N MET A 1 -19.39 1.19 -28.32
CA MET A 1 -19.13 0.03 -27.44
C MET A 1 -18.33 0.55 -26.24
N ILE A 2 -19.00 1.18 -25.26
CA ILE A 2 -18.34 1.96 -24.16
C ILE A 2 -18.87 1.54 -22.76
N SER A 3 -19.48 0.36 -22.64
CA SER A 3 -20.19 0.00 -21.38
C SER A 3 -19.51 -1.08 -20.54
N ILE A 4 -18.49 -1.78 -21.07
CA ILE A 4 -17.83 -2.89 -20.36
C ILE A 4 -16.51 -2.43 -19.73
N THR A 5 -15.74 -1.57 -20.41
CA THR A 5 -14.44 -1.08 -19.94
C THR A 5 -14.54 -0.27 -18.66
N ASN A 6 -15.59 0.55 -18.49
CA ASN A 6 -15.78 1.33 -17.26
C ASN A 6 -16.16 0.47 -16.05
N LEU A 7 -16.95 -0.59 -16.26
CA LEU A 7 -17.32 -1.53 -15.19
C LEU A 7 -16.13 -2.41 -14.78
N GLN A 8 -15.31 -2.83 -15.75
CA GLN A 8 -14.05 -3.53 -15.49
C GLN A 8 -13.03 -2.62 -14.80
N ASN A 9 -12.94 -1.35 -15.18
CA ASN A 9 -12.06 -0.38 -14.54
C ASN A 9 -12.51 -0.03 -13.12
N SER A 10 -13.82 0.16 -12.88
CA SER A 10 -14.32 0.40 -11.53
C SER A 10 -14.12 -0.82 -10.63
N GLN A 11 -14.39 -2.04 -11.13
CA GLN A 11 -14.08 -3.28 -10.40
C GLN A 11 -12.58 -3.44 -10.14
N SER A 12 -11.72 -3.09 -11.10
CA SER A 12 -10.26 -3.16 -10.93
C SER A 12 -9.76 -2.12 -9.94
N ASN A 13 -10.31 -0.91 -9.94
CA ASN A 13 -9.98 0.13 -8.96
C ASN A 13 -10.46 -0.23 -7.55
N ASP A 14 -11.68 -0.76 -7.43
CA ASP A 14 -12.23 -1.24 -6.17
C ASP A 14 -11.41 -2.40 -5.61
N ASN A 15 -10.97 -3.33 -6.46
CA ASN A 15 -10.12 -4.45 -6.06
C ASN A 15 -8.74 -3.98 -5.59
N GLN A 16 -8.11 -3.04 -6.30
CA GLN A 16 -6.84 -2.44 -5.89
C GLN A 16 -6.97 -1.74 -4.53
N PHE A 17 -8.00 -0.92 -4.35
CA PHE A 17 -8.26 -0.24 -3.08
C PHE A 17 -8.45 -1.22 -1.92
N ARG A 18 -9.22 -2.31 -2.12
CA ARG A 18 -9.43 -3.35 -1.11
C ARG A 18 -8.14 -4.11 -0.79
N SER A 19 -7.30 -4.39 -1.79
CA SER A 19 -5.98 -5.01 -1.58
C SER A 19 -5.05 -4.13 -0.76
N SER A 20 -5.07 -2.81 -0.97
CA SER A 20 -4.30 -1.86 -0.16
C SER A 20 -4.79 -1.78 1.29
N LEU A 21 -6.10 -1.77 1.50
CA LEU A 21 -6.65 -1.81 2.85
C LEU A 21 -6.28 -3.10 3.58
N ASN A 22 -6.40 -4.25 2.91
CA ASN A 22 -5.96 -5.52 3.48
C ASN A 22 -4.49 -5.46 3.90
N PHE A 23 -3.62 -4.96 3.02
CA PHE A 23 -2.20 -4.80 3.29
C PHE A 23 -1.90 -3.91 4.50
N ILE A 24 -2.55 -2.73 4.57
CA ILE A 24 -2.46 -1.84 5.73
C ILE A 24 -2.85 -2.58 7.01
N GLU A 25 -3.92 -3.38 6.98
CA GLU A 25 -4.35 -4.17 8.13
C GLU A 25 -3.36 -5.26 8.54
N VAL A 26 -2.72 -5.95 7.59
CA VAL A 26 -1.74 -6.99 7.94
C VAL A 26 -0.48 -6.34 8.52
N VAL A 27 0.05 -5.30 7.89
CA VAL A 27 1.22 -4.55 8.37
C VAL A 27 0.96 -3.92 9.74
N SER A 28 -0.21 -3.33 9.97
CA SER A 28 -0.54 -2.73 11.27
C SER A 28 -0.56 -3.78 12.39
N LYS A 29 -1.09 -4.98 12.11
CA LYS A 29 -1.13 -6.08 13.07
C LYS A 29 0.26 -6.63 13.37
N GLU A 30 1.09 -6.78 12.33
CA GLU A 30 2.44 -7.33 12.44
C GLU A 30 3.37 -6.40 13.23
N LEU A 31 3.26 -5.09 12.99
CA LEU A 31 4.08 -4.08 13.67
C LEU A 31 3.47 -3.56 14.98
N GLY A 32 2.23 -3.94 15.31
CA GLY A 32 1.55 -3.54 16.54
C GLY A 32 1.20 -2.04 16.61
N VAL A 33 0.92 -1.42 15.46
CA VAL A 33 0.62 0.02 15.32
C VAL A 33 -0.83 0.24 14.89
N ASP A 34 -1.37 1.45 15.08
CA ASP A 34 -2.69 1.77 14.54
C ASP A 34 -2.61 1.86 13.01
N LYS A 35 -3.63 1.31 12.32
CA LYS A 35 -3.75 1.38 10.86
C LYS A 35 -3.70 2.81 10.29
N LYS A 36 -4.08 3.81 11.09
CA LYS A 36 -4.01 5.23 10.72
C LYS A 36 -2.58 5.77 10.66
N GLU A 37 -1.62 5.06 11.25
CA GLU A 37 -0.21 5.42 11.23
C GLU A 37 0.56 4.75 10.08
N VAL A 38 -0.12 3.94 9.28
CA VAL A 38 0.44 3.20 8.14
C VAL A 38 0.00 3.87 6.85
N TYR A 39 0.98 4.34 6.08
CA TYR A 39 0.77 4.95 4.77
C TYR A 39 1.50 4.16 3.69
N VAL A 40 0.88 4.03 2.53
CA VAL A 40 1.43 3.32 1.37
C VAL A 40 1.38 4.22 0.15
N ASN A 41 2.44 4.18 -0.66
CA ASN A 41 2.55 5.02 -1.86
C ASN A 41 1.81 4.44 -3.09
N THR A 42 1.34 3.20 -3.02
CA THR A 42 0.69 2.50 -4.13
C THR A 42 -0.61 1.85 -3.67
N SER A 43 -1.61 1.86 -4.56
CA SER A 43 -2.91 1.22 -4.37
C SER A 43 -2.89 -0.28 -4.70
N ALA A 44 -1.77 -0.83 -5.16
CA ALA A 44 -1.61 -2.26 -5.38
C ALA A 44 -0.34 -2.74 -4.66
N VAL A 45 -0.48 -3.78 -3.83
CA VAL A 45 0.66 -4.45 -3.19
C VAL A 45 1.51 -5.06 -4.29
N THR A 46 2.52 -4.32 -4.68
CA THR A 46 3.43 -4.63 -5.77
C THR A 46 4.82 -4.64 -5.18
N ASP A 47 5.69 -5.47 -5.74
CA ASP A 47 7.09 -5.52 -5.31
C ASP A 47 7.70 -4.12 -5.40
N GLY A 48 8.27 -3.64 -4.29
CA GLY A 48 8.83 -2.30 -4.18
C GLY A 48 7.91 -1.22 -3.60
N ALA A 49 6.71 -1.57 -3.12
CA ALA A 49 5.84 -0.62 -2.40
C ALA A 49 6.57 0.02 -1.20
N ILE A 50 6.43 1.33 -1.04
CA ILE A 50 7.03 2.09 0.06
C ILE A 50 5.96 2.33 1.13
N ILE A 51 6.35 2.02 2.36
CA ILE A 51 5.45 2.01 3.51
C ILE A 51 6.05 2.93 4.57
N LYS A 52 5.25 3.88 5.05
CA LYS A 52 5.62 4.72 6.19
C LYS A 52 4.82 4.27 7.40
N VAL A 53 5.52 3.99 8.50
CA VAL A 53 4.94 3.61 9.79
C VAL A 53 5.53 4.51 10.86
N GLY A 54 4.73 5.48 11.34
CA GLY A 54 5.26 6.54 12.20
C GLY A 54 6.37 7.31 11.48
N GLU A 55 7.59 7.28 12.01
CA GLU A 55 8.78 7.92 11.40
C GLU A 55 9.64 6.96 10.55
N HIS A 56 9.28 5.67 10.48
CA HIS A 56 10.07 4.66 9.80
C HIS A 56 9.55 4.40 8.39
N PHE A 57 10.47 4.07 7.49
CA PHE A 57 10.16 3.68 6.12
C PHE A 57 10.56 2.23 5.87
N TYR A 58 9.74 1.53 5.11
CA TYR A 58 9.97 0.16 4.71
C TYR A 58 9.72 -0.01 3.22
N ARG A 59 10.47 -0.90 2.58
CA ARG A 59 10.12 -1.45 1.28
C ARG A 59 9.45 -2.80 1.48
N ALA A 60 8.27 -2.97 0.93
CA ALA A 60 7.65 -4.29 0.81
C ALA A 60 8.23 -5.02 -0.40
N ILE A 61 8.62 -6.25 -0.16
CA ILE A 61 9.00 -7.21 -1.19
C ILE A 61 7.94 -8.30 -1.20
N SER A 62 7.18 -8.40 -2.29
CA SER A 62 6.13 -9.42 -2.41
C SER A 62 6.77 -10.80 -2.61
N GLY A 63 6.36 -11.78 -1.82
CA GLY A 63 6.72 -13.17 -2.04
C GLY A 63 5.89 -13.79 -3.17
N THR A 64 6.04 -15.10 -3.36
CA THR A 64 5.32 -15.85 -4.40
C THR A 64 3.84 -16.07 -4.08
N ASP A 65 3.47 -15.97 -2.80
CA ASP A 65 2.09 -16.15 -2.33
C ASP A 65 1.42 -14.79 -2.12
N GLN A 66 0.11 -14.75 -2.35
CA GLN A 66 -0.71 -13.52 -2.42
C GLN A 66 -0.70 -12.67 -1.14
N ASP A 67 -0.38 -13.27 0.01
CA ASP A 67 -0.31 -12.62 1.32
C ASP A 67 1.11 -12.68 1.94
N SER A 68 2.09 -13.16 1.18
CA SER A 68 3.48 -13.21 1.63
C SER A 68 4.20 -11.93 1.24
N TYR A 69 4.71 -11.20 2.24
CA TYR A 69 5.53 -10.02 2.01
C TYR A 69 6.63 -9.92 3.06
N LEU A 70 7.79 -9.40 2.66
CA LEU A 70 8.90 -9.07 3.56
C LEU A 70 8.99 -7.55 3.66
N LEU A 71 9.04 -7.03 4.88
CA LEU A 71 9.28 -5.61 5.15
C LEU A 71 10.76 -5.38 5.41
N GLU A 72 11.45 -4.74 4.47
CA GLU A 72 12.82 -4.30 4.65
C GLU A 72 12.84 -2.86 5.15
N LYS A 73 13.37 -2.61 6.35
CA LYS A 73 13.53 -1.25 6.88
C LYS A 73 14.51 -0.47 6.02
N MET A 74 14.18 0.78 5.72
CA MET A 74 15.01 1.69 4.94
C MET A 74 15.17 3.03 5.65
N GLU A 75 16.30 3.68 5.38
CA GLU A 75 16.57 5.06 5.78
C GLU A 75 16.49 5.94 4.54
N LEU A 76 15.74 7.04 4.63
CA LEU A 76 15.63 8.00 3.53
C LEU A 76 16.83 8.96 3.52
N TYR A 77 17.41 9.20 2.36
CA TYR A 77 18.52 10.14 2.20
C TYR A 77 18.12 11.29 1.29
N LYS A 78 18.17 12.53 1.82
CA LYS A 78 17.80 13.78 1.11
C LYS A 78 16.47 13.67 0.35
N SER A 79 15.46 13.10 0.99
CA SER A 79 14.16 12.84 0.36
C SER A 79 13.14 13.90 0.79
N ASP A 80 12.53 14.56 -0.19
CA ASP A 80 11.34 15.38 0.04
C ASP A 80 10.12 14.44 0.01
N VAL A 81 9.47 14.23 1.16
CA VAL A 81 8.30 13.35 1.30
C VAL A 81 7.07 14.20 1.61
N GLU A 82 6.03 14.08 0.79
CA GLU A 82 4.74 14.76 0.98
C GLU A 82 3.63 13.73 1.18
N LEU A 83 2.78 13.97 2.18
CA LEU A 83 1.60 13.16 2.45
C LEU A 83 0.39 13.81 1.78
N VAL A 84 -0.19 13.11 0.80
CA VAL A 84 -1.34 13.61 0.04
C VAL A 84 -2.57 12.80 0.44
N GLU A 85 -3.57 13.49 1.01
CA GLU A 85 -4.89 12.91 1.22
C GLU A 85 -5.69 12.99 -0.09
N VAL A 86 -6.26 11.86 -0.52
CA VAL A 86 -7.13 11.82 -1.70
C VAL A 86 -8.54 12.20 -1.26
N GLU A 87 -9.00 13.40 -1.61
CA GLU A 87 -10.43 13.73 -1.49
C GLU A 87 -11.26 12.84 -2.42
N LYS A 88 -12.38 12.35 -1.91
CA LYS A 88 -13.20 11.30 -2.52
C LYS A 88 -14.27 11.87 -3.45
#